data_AF-A0A838I508-F1
#
_entry.id   AF-A0A838I508-F1
#
_cell.length_a   1.000
_cell.length_b   1.000
_cell.length_c   1.000
_cell.angle_alpha   90.00
_cell.angle_beta   90.00
_cell.angle_gamma   90.00
#
_symmetry.space_group_name_H-M   'P 1'
#
loop_
_entity.id
_entity.type
_entity.pdbx_description
1 polymer ?
#
loop_
_entity_poly.entity_id
_entity_poly.type
_entity_poly.pdbx_seq_one_letter_code
_entity_poly.pdbx_strand_id
1 'polypeptide(L)'
;GLAKSFKDLPRRLQTTFVQLMSMSAADFLDQWFETDPLKATMAASGIIGTYLGVRSPGTAYVLLHHYMGEIDGAFRSWGIPRGGTGAISNAIASAATAAGVEIRTEAAVARIRLRGDRATGVTLENGEEIEAGTVLSSADPNQTFLRMIDPGALDPTFEAEVRRYKYRGSSGKVNLALDGAPEIASLPGEGEHLRGAISFSPSIDYMERAYDDAKYGRFSRRPYIDIVLPTYVDPSMAPPGKHVMSCFVQYAPYHLAEDEGTWDDQRDAFGDAVVDTIAERIPNIRELILHRQVVTPLDLEREWSLTEGNIFQGELTLEQLFFNRPTPGWARYRTPIRGLWMCGSATHPGGGIMGAPGRIAALELIAERRAGLFGRAA
;
A
#
# COMPACT_ATOMS: atom_id res chain seq x y z
N GLY A 1 -9.84 4.93 23.73
CA GLY A 1 -10.37 3.91 22.81
C GLY A 1 -11.34 4.55 21.85
N LEU A 2 -11.51 3.99 20.66
CA LEU A 2 -12.22 4.62 19.52
C LEU A 2 -13.59 5.21 19.89
N ALA A 3 -14.43 4.46 20.62
CA ALA A 3 -15.75 4.93 21.03
C ALA A 3 -15.71 6.17 21.95
N LYS A 4 -14.71 6.29 22.82
CA LYS A 4 -14.52 7.48 23.67
C LYS A 4 -14.10 8.67 22.80
N SER A 5 -13.09 8.50 21.97
CA SER A 5 -12.62 9.54 21.04
C SER A 5 -13.75 10.03 20.13
N PHE A 6 -14.60 9.13 19.62
CA PHE A 6 -15.76 9.48 18.82
C PHE A 6 -16.79 10.31 19.61
N LYS A 7 -17.13 9.90 20.85
CA LYS A 7 -18.08 10.64 21.71
C LYS A 7 -17.59 12.06 22.03
N ASP A 8 -16.28 12.23 22.14
CA ASP A 8 -15.64 13.51 22.44
C ASP A 8 -15.60 14.46 21.22
N LEU A 9 -15.91 13.98 20.01
CA LEU A 9 -15.99 14.82 18.81
C LEU A 9 -17.24 15.72 18.83
N PRO A 10 -17.15 16.97 18.32
CA PRO A 10 -18.32 17.78 18.01
C PRO A 10 -19.34 17.02 17.14
N ARG A 11 -20.64 17.24 17.35
CA ARG A 11 -21.73 16.52 16.64
C ARG A 11 -21.56 16.51 15.12
N ARG A 12 -21.11 17.62 14.54
CA ARG A 12 -20.81 17.71 13.09
C ARG A 12 -19.74 16.71 12.67
N LEU A 13 -18.65 16.60 13.42
CA LEU A 13 -17.56 15.67 13.13
C LEU A 13 -17.97 14.21 13.40
N GLN A 14 -18.88 13.95 14.34
CA GLN A 14 -19.46 12.61 14.49
C GLN A 14 -20.23 12.19 13.23
N THR A 15 -21.06 13.08 12.68
CA THR A 15 -21.78 12.82 11.42
C THR A 15 -20.81 12.62 10.27
N THR A 16 -19.83 13.51 10.09
CA THR A 16 -18.81 13.39 9.04
C THR A 16 -18.01 12.10 9.18
N PHE A 17 -17.65 11.70 10.42
CA PHE A 17 -16.96 10.43 10.65
C PHE A 17 -17.80 9.24 10.18
N VAL A 18 -19.10 9.17 10.56
CA VAL A 18 -19.98 8.09 10.10
C VAL A 18 -20.08 8.08 8.57
N GLN A 19 -20.26 9.24 7.94
CA GLN A 19 -20.30 9.38 6.49
C GLN A 19 -19.01 8.89 5.83
N LEU A 20 -17.84 9.31 6.32
CA LEU A 20 -16.54 8.85 5.80
C LEU A 20 -16.39 7.33 5.94
N MET A 21 -16.84 6.75 7.05
CA MET A 21 -16.73 5.31 7.26
C MET A 21 -17.69 4.47 6.41
N SER A 22 -18.82 5.03 5.95
CA SER A 22 -19.89 4.24 5.30
C SER A 22 -20.21 4.65 3.86
N MET A 23 -19.92 5.88 3.44
CA MET A 23 -20.24 6.36 2.09
C MET A 23 -19.17 5.94 1.08
N SER A 24 -19.54 5.99 -0.19
CA SER A 24 -18.56 5.98 -1.27
C SER A 24 -17.85 7.33 -1.38
N ALA A 25 -16.65 7.35 -1.98
CA ALA A 25 -15.93 8.58 -2.26
C ALA A 25 -16.75 9.50 -3.18
N ALA A 26 -17.44 8.92 -4.18
CA ALA A 26 -18.32 9.64 -5.08
C ALA A 26 -19.46 10.34 -4.34
N ASP A 27 -20.27 9.61 -3.57
CA ASP A 27 -21.41 10.18 -2.82
C ASP A 27 -20.95 11.20 -1.77
N PHE A 28 -19.78 10.97 -1.18
CA PHE A 28 -19.23 11.90 -0.20
C PHE A 28 -18.90 13.23 -0.88
N LEU A 29 -18.22 13.21 -2.03
CA LEU A 29 -17.83 14.40 -2.79
C LEU A 29 -19.01 15.14 -3.44
N ASP A 30 -20.09 14.44 -3.79
CA ASP A 30 -21.34 15.04 -4.31
C ASP A 30 -21.98 16.04 -3.34
N GLN A 31 -21.62 16.01 -2.05
CA GLN A 31 -22.08 17.02 -1.07
C GLN A 31 -21.43 18.41 -1.26
N TRP A 32 -20.34 18.51 -2.03
CA TRP A 32 -19.58 19.75 -2.20
C TRP A 32 -19.30 20.13 -3.66
N PHE A 33 -19.30 19.18 -4.57
CA PHE A 33 -18.86 19.39 -5.95
C PHE A 33 -19.92 18.93 -6.94
N GLU A 34 -20.05 19.68 -8.04
CA GLU A 34 -21.03 19.38 -9.10
C GLU A 34 -20.38 18.87 -10.38
N THR A 35 -19.09 19.18 -10.62
CA THR A 35 -18.41 18.90 -11.88
C THR A 35 -17.61 17.60 -11.85
N ASP A 36 -17.89 16.72 -12.82
CA ASP A 36 -17.30 15.38 -12.89
C ASP A 36 -15.76 15.34 -12.94
N PRO A 37 -15.06 16.18 -13.73
CA PRO A 37 -13.59 16.13 -13.75
C PRO A 37 -12.95 16.48 -12.41
N LEU A 38 -13.53 17.44 -11.67
CA LEU A 38 -13.05 17.81 -10.34
C LEU A 38 -13.35 16.68 -9.33
N LYS A 39 -14.58 16.15 -9.34
CA LYS A 39 -14.98 15.03 -8.48
C LYS A 39 -14.08 13.82 -8.70
N ALA A 40 -13.85 13.42 -9.95
CA ALA A 40 -13.03 12.26 -10.29
C ALA A 40 -11.58 12.41 -9.80
N THR A 41 -10.98 13.58 -10.04
CA THR A 41 -9.63 13.87 -9.56
C THR A 41 -9.55 13.83 -8.03
N MET A 42 -10.54 14.37 -7.33
CA MET A 42 -10.57 14.30 -5.87
C MET A 42 -10.85 12.89 -5.35
N ALA A 43 -11.69 12.12 -6.04
CA ALA A 43 -12.08 10.76 -5.66
C ALA A 43 -10.97 9.72 -5.89
N ALA A 44 -9.95 10.03 -6.70
CA ALA A 44 -8.80 9.18 -6.98
C ALA A 44 -8.14 8.61 -5.72
N SER A 45 -7.92 9.45 -4.71
CA SER A 45 -7.39 9.03 -3.42
C SER A 45 -8.29 8.04 -2.65
N GLY A 46 -9.57 7.91 -3.03
CA GLY A 46 -10.52 6.96 -2.46
C GLY A 46 -10.40 5.53 -2.99
N ILE A 47 -9.63 5.30 -4.05
CA ILE A 47 -9.48 3.97 -4.66
C ILE A 47 -8.07 3.37 -4.50
N ILE A 48 -7.06 4.20 -4.25
CA ILE A 48 -5.66 3.78 -4.14
C ILE A 48 -5.50 2.68 -3.09
N GLY A 49 -4.95 1.53 -3.52
CA GLY A 49 -4.61 0.40 -2.67
C GLY A 49 -5.79 -0.37 -2.06
N THR A 50 -7.01 -0.18 -2.59
CA THR A 50 -8.18 -1.03 -2.29
C THR A 50 -8.74 -1.66 -3.56
N TYR A 51 -9.36 -2.83 -3.44
CA TYR A 51 -10.10 -3.49 -4.52
C TYR A 51 -11.59 -3.13 -4.46
N LEU A 52 -11.87 -1.84 -4.53
CA LEU A 52 -13.21 -1.27 -4.48
C LEU A 52 -13.34 -0.16 -5.51
N GLY A 53 -14.46 -0.14 -6.24
CA GLY A 53 -14.81 0.96 -7.15
C GLY A 53 -15.08 2.25 -6.40
N VAL A 54 -14.97 3.38 -7.10
CA VAL A 54 -15.14 4.73 -6.52
C VAL A 54 -16.54 4.95 -5.93
N ARG A 55 -17.54 4.18 -6.36
CA ARG A 55 -18.92 4.15 -5.83
C ARG A 55 -19.15 3.11 -4.74
N SER A 56 -18.13 2.34 -4.36
CA SER A 56 -18.27 1.33 -3.32
C SER A 56 -18.31 1.98 -1.94
N PRO A 57 -19.23 1.56 -1.04
CA PRO A 57 -19.24 1.98 0.35
C PRO A 57 -17.88 1.80 1.04
N GLY A 58 -17.45 2.79 1.82
CA GLY A 58 -16.19 2.77 2.56
C GLY A 58 -15.01 3.44 1.84
N THR A 59 -15.11 3.70 0.53
CA THR A 59 -14.04 4.40 -0.22
C THR A 59 -13.86 5.87 0.22
N ALA A 60 -14.86 6.47 0.87
CA ALA A 60 -14.71 7.79 1.49
C ALA A 60 -13.71 7.77 2.68
N TYR A 61 -13.54 6.64 3.38
CA TYR A 61 -12.50 6.51 4.38
C TYR A 61 -11.11 6.42 3.74
N VAL A 62 -10.99 5.67 2.64
CA VAL A 62 -9.73 5.55 1.89
C VAL A 62 -9.28 6.92 1.39
N LEU A 63 -10.24 7.76 0.96
CA LEU A 63 -10.00 9.17 0.66
C LEU A 63 -9.37 9.87 1.86
N LEU A 64 -10.03 9.83 3.03
CA LEU A 64 -9.51 10.45 4.27
C LEU A 64 -8.11 9.94 4.61
N HIS A 65 -7.86 8.64 4.52
CA HIS A 65 -6.57 8.01 4.84
C HIS A 65 -5.42 8.66 4.05
N HIS A 66 -5.62 8.93 2.76
CA HIS A 66 -4.61 9.58 1.91
C HIS A 66 -4.48 11.10 2.14
N TYR A 67 -5.46 11.74 2.79
CA TYR A 67 -5.40 13.14 3.21
C TYR A 67 -4.94 13.34 4.66
N MET A 68 -4.74 12.26 5.43
CA MET A 68 -4.26 12.37 6.82
C MET A 68 -2.74 12.61 6.93
N GLY A 69 -2.00 12.55 5.82
CA GLY A 69 -0.55 12.76 5.80
C GLY A 69 -0.11 14.18 6.18
N GLU A 70 1.07 14.27 6.79
CA GLU A 70 1.75 15.51 7.14
C GLU A 70 3.24 15.38 6.80
N ILE A 71 3.82 16.42 6.22
CA ILE A 71 5.27 16.54 5.99
C ILE A 71 5.71 17.89 6.53
N ASP A 72 6.66 17.90 7.48
CA ASP A 72 7.25 19.11 8.07
C ASP A 72 6.21 20.16 8.55
N GLY A 73 5.13 19.72 9.20
CA GLY A 73 4.05 20.61 9.66
C GLY A 73 3.02 20.98 8.59
N ALA A 74 3.25 20.62 7.32
CA ALA A 74 2.31 20.83 6.23
C ALA A 74 1.31 19.68 6.14
N PHE A 75 0.07 19.95 6.54
CA PHE A 75 -1.04 18.99 6.48
C PHE A 75 -1.45 18.71 5.03
N ARG A 76 -1.88 17.47 4.73
CA ARG A 76 -2.30 17.02 3.38
C ARG A 76 -1.21 17.14 2.31
N SER A 77 0.05 17.11 2.71
CA SER A 77 1.17 17.30 1.79
C SER A 77 1.83 15.96 1.43
N TRP A 78 2.22 15.85 0.16
CA TRP A 78 3.03 14.76 -0.36
C TRP A 78 4.37 15.31 -0.83
N GLY A 79 5.43 14.54 -0.64
CA GLY A 79 6.79 14.94 -0.97
C GLY A 79 7.51 13.84 -1.73
N ILE A 80 8.35 14.25 -2.68
CA ILE A 80 9.26 13.35 -3.38
C ILE A 80 10.62 13.43 -2.66
N PRO A 81 11.06 12.37 -1.97
CA PRO A 81 12.38 12.36 -1.34
C PRO A 81 13.48 12.42 -2.41
N ARG A 82 14.51 13.23 -2.13
CA ARG A 82 15.75 13.23 -2.91
C ARG A 82 16.38 11.84 -2.86
N GLY A 83 16.79 11.30 -4.01
CA GLY A 83 17.25 9.91 -4.17
C GLY A 83 16.13 8.88 -4.23
N GLY A 84 14.87 9.31 -4.31
CA GLY A 84 13.70 8.44 -4.36
C GLY A 84 13.36 7.78 -3.03
N THR A 85 12.33 6.92 -3.02
CA THR A 85 11.82 6.29 -1.80
C THR A 85 12.84 5.40 -1.10
N GLY A 86 13.81 4.84 -1.84
CA GLY A 86 14.92 4.07 -1.28
C GLY A 86 15.80 4.88 -0.32
N ALA A 87 15.93 6.20 -0.53
CA ALA A 87 16.69 7.07 0.37
C ALA A 87 16.08 7.12 1.79
N ILE A 88 14.76 7.00 1.92
CA ILE A 88 14.08 6.95 3.23
C ILE A 88 14.49 5.67 3.96
N SER A 89 14.38 4.51 3.30
CA SER A 89 14.77 3.22 3.87
C SER A 89 16.25 3.21 4.26
N ASN A 90 17.13 3.75 3.41
CA ASN A 90 18.57 3.83 3.66
C ASN A 90 18.90 4.76 4.84
N ALA A 91 18.17 5.87 5.00
CA ALA A 91 18.34 6.76 6.15
C ALA A 91 17.95 6.06 7.47
N ILE A 92 16.83 5.32 7.47
CA ILE A 92 16.40 4.52 8.62
C ILE A 92 17.44 3.43 8.94
N ALA A 93 17.91 2.69 7.93
CA ALA A 93 18.94 1.67 8.09
C ALA A 93 20.23 2.26 8.68
N SER A 94 20.68 3.41 8.16
CA SER A 94 21.89 4.09 8.66
C SER A 94 21.75 4.50 10.12
N ALA A 95 20.60 5.05 10.51
CA ALA A 95 20.31 5.41 11.90
C ALA A 95 20.29 4.18 12.82
N ALA A 96 19.71 3.07 12.36
CA ALA A 96 19.67 1.81 13.10
C ALA A 96 21.08 1.23 13.30
N THR A 97 21.91 1.18 12.24
CA THR A 97 23.29 0.71 12.32
C THR A 97 24.15 1.59 13.23
N ALA A 98 23.97 2.92 13.18
CA ALA A 98 24.65 3.84 14.10
C ALA A 98 24.25 3.61 15.58
N ALA A 99 23.04 3.09 15.82
CA ALA A 99 22.58 2.67 17.14
C ALA A 99 23.00 1.24 17.53
N GLY A 100 23.80 0.55 16.69
CA GLY A 100 24.32 -0.80 16.94
C GLY A 100 23.44 -1.94 16.43
N VAL A 101 22.45 -1.66 15.58
CA VAL A 101 21.64 -2.72 14.94
C VAL A 101 22.41 -3.38 13.81
N GLU A 102 22.44 -4.71 13.82
CA GLU A 102 22.91 -5.52 12.70
C GLU A 102 21.80 -5.67 11.65
N ILE A 103 22.12 -5.40 10.38
CA ILE A 103 21.21 -5.56 9.25
C ILE A 103 21.78 -6.63 8.34
N ARG A 104 21.01 -7.69 8.10
CA ARG A 104 21.36 -8.78 7.19
C ARG A 104 20.45 -8.74 5.97
N THR A 105 21.05 -8.62 4.79
CA THR A 105 20.38 -8.78 3.49
C THR A 105 20.55 -10.22 2.99
N GLU A 106 19.77 -10.63 1.99
CA GLU A 106 19.82 -12.01 1.45
C GLU A 106 19.61 -13.09 2.53
N ALA A 107 18.90 -12.73 3.60
CA ALA A 107 18.66 -13.53 4.79
C ALA A 107 17.16 -13.80 4.94
N ALA A 108 16.56 -14.46 3.94
CA ALA A 108 15.15 -14.80 3.95
C ALA A 108 14.81 -15.69 5.16
N VAL A 109 13.78 -15.30 5.91
CA VAL A 109 13.29 -16.06 7.08
C VAL A 109 12.38 -17.17 6.60
N ALA A 110 12.79 -18.42 6.78
CA ALA A 110 11.99 -19.59 6.45
C ALA A 110 10.98 -19.92 7.56
N ARG A 111 11.35 -19.72 8.83
CA ARG A 111 10.53 -20.13 9.97
C ARG A 111 10.72 -19.25 11.19
N ILE A 112 9.66 -18.99 11.92
CA ILE A 112 9.67 -18.47 13.29
C ILE A 112 9.63 -19.66 14.25
N ARG A 113 10.66 -19.80 15.08
CA ARG A 113 10.83 -20.96 15.97
C ARG A 113 10.02 -20.80 17.24
N LEU A 114 9.25 -21.82 17.60
CA LEU A 114 8.41 -21.82 18.79
C LEU A 114 8.89 -22.83 19.85
N ARG A 115 8.72 -22.48 21.13
CA ARG A 115 8.76 -23.42 22.25
C ARG A 115 7.46 -23.28 23.03
N GLY A 116 6.55 -24.22 22.82
CA GLY A 116 5.16 -24.07 23.25
C GLY A 116 4.50 -22.90 22.52
N ASP A 117 3.90 -21.99 23.27
CA ASP A 117 3.21 -20.78 22.78
C ASP A 117 4.14 -19.56 22.63
N ARG A 118 5.47 -19.73 22.69
CA ARG A 118 6.44 -18.63 22.70
C ARG A 118 7.39 -18.67 21.52
N ALA A 119 7.55 -17.54 20.83
CA ALA A 119 8.60 -17.34 19.85
C ALA A 119 9.99 -17.29 20.52
N THR A 120 10.97 -17.93 19.90
CA THR A 120 12.33 -18.11 20.44
C THR A 120 13.44 -17.73 19.46
N GLY A 121 13.09 -17.29 18.26
CA GLY A 121 14.03 -16.97 17.20
C GLY A 121 13.46 -17.25 15.83
N VAL A 122 14.33 -17.26 14.84
CA VAL A 122 14.01 -17.57 13.45
C VAL A 122 15.02 -18.57 12.87
N THR A 123 14.60 -19.31 11.85
CA THR A 123 15.47 -20.09 10.98
C THR A 123 15.42 -19.46 9.60
N LEU A 124 16.59 -19.17 9.03
CA LEU A 124 16.72 -18.65 7.67
C LEU A 124 16.60 -19.78 6.63
N GLU A 125 16.35 -19.44 5.36
CA GLU A 125 16.27 -20.43 4.27
C GLU A 125 17.56 -21.23 4.07
N ASN A 126 18.71 -20.66 4.42
CA ASN A 126 20.00 -21.35 4.39
C ASN A 126 20.22 -22.34 5.56
N GLY A 127 19.25 -22.44 6.49
CA GLY A 127 19.31 -23.29 7.68
C GLY A 127 19.94 -22.64 8.92
N GLU A 128 20.48 -21.43 8.83
CA GLU A 128 21.00 -20.70 9.99
C GLU A 128 19.89 -20.42 10.99
N GLU A 129 20.16 -20.64 12.28
CA GLU A 129 19.25 -20.33 13.38
C GLU A 129 19.71 -19.07 14.12
N ILE A 130 18.81 -18.11 14.28
CA ILE A 130 19.03 -16.88 15.04
C ILE A 130 18.13 -16.91 16.27
N GLU A 131 18.72 -17.02 17.45
CA GLU A 131 17.97 -16.97 18.72
C GLU A 131 17.54 -15.54 19.05
N ALA A 132 16.28 -15.38 19.49
CA ALA A 132 15.76 -14.09 19.91
C ALA A 132 14.77 -14.23 21.06
N GLY A 133 14.85 -13.31 22.03
CA GLY A 133 13.85 -13.22 23.10
C GLY A 133 12.51 -12.60 22.62
N THR A 134 12.50 -11.93 21.48
CA THR A 134 11.32 -11.30 20.88
C THR A 134 11.51 -11.22 19.36
N VAL A 135 10.46 -11.48 18.61
CA VAL A 135 10.40 -11.34 17.15
C VAL A 135 9.35 -10.29 16.80
N LEU A 136 9.73 -9.30 16.00
CA LEU A 136 8.81 -8.31 15.43
C LEU A 136 8.76 -8.55 13.92
N SER A 137 7.60 -8.97 13.40
CA SER A 137 7.39 -9.20 11.98
C SER A 137 6.78 -7.97 11.32
N SER A 138 7.49 -7.42 10.33
CA SER A 138 6.95 -6.40 9.42
C SER A 138 6.33 -7.01 8.16
N ALA A 139 6.36 -8.34 8.01
CA ALA A 139 5.70 -9.04 6.93
C ALA A 139 4.18 -9.07 7.16
N ASP A 140 3.42 -9.39 6.12
CA ASP A 140 1.97 -9.48 6.23
C ASP A 140 1.53 -10.73 7.06
N PRO A 141 0.24 -10.82 7.46
CA PRO A 141 -0.25 -11.92 8.29
C PRO A 141 -0.16 -13.30 7.62
N ASN A 142 -0.28 -13.40 6.30
CA ASN A 142 -0.16 -14.67 5.57
C ASN A 142 1.28 -15.16 5.67
N GLN A 143 2.25 -14.30 5.35
CA GLN A 143 3.66 -14.62 5.48
C GLN A 143 4.01 -15.01 6.93
N THR A 144 3.61 -14.16 7.88
CA THR A 144 4.00 -14.37 9.29
C THR A 144 3.37 -15.62 9.90
N PHE A 145 2.07 -15.85 9.70
CA PHE A 145 1.35 -16.90 10.44
C PHE A 145 1.07 -18.16 9.62
N LEU A 146 0.94 -18.06 8.29
CA LEU A 146 0.61 -19.23 7.46
C LEU A 146 1.82 -19.80 6.71
N ARG A 147 2.89 -19.00 6.53
CA ARG A 147 4.14 -19.45 5.88
C ARG A 147 5.26 -19.72 6.88
N MET A 148 5.51 -18.79 7.80
CA MET A 148 6.65 -18.87 8.71
C MET A 148 6.37 -19.64 10.01
N ILE A 149 5.13 -20.02 10.29
CA ILE A 149 4.75 -20.81 11.47
C ILE A 149 4.36 -22.22 11.03
N ASP A 150 4.85 -23.22 11.76
CA ASP A 150 4.54 -24.63 11.47
C ASP A 150 3.03 -24.91 11.58
N PRO A 151 2.44 -25.69 10.65
CA PRO A 151 1.04 -26.09 10.72
C PRO A 151 0.67 -26.74 12.06
N GLY A 152 -0.48 -26.37 12.61
CA GLY A 152 -0.99 -26.88 13.89
C GLY A 152 -0.41 -26.21 15.14
N ALA A 153 0.49 -25.22 15.00
CA ALA A 153 1.01 -24.45 16.14
C ALA A 153 0.11 -23.26 16.53
N LEU A 154 -0.82 -22.86 15.66
CA LEU A 154 -1.73 -21.76 15.91
C LEU A 154 -3.05 -22.26 16.52
N ASP A 155 -3.68 -21.39 17.31
CA ASP A 155 -5.07 -21.59 17.69
C ASP A 155 -5.95 -21.66 16.41
N PRO A 156 -6.81 -22.69 16.26
CA PRO A 156 -7.61 -22.86 15.04
C PRO A 156 -8.53 -21.68 14.72
N THR A 157 -9.05 -20.97 15.74
CA THR A 157 -9.90 -19.80 15.52
C THR A 157 -9.07 -18.65 14.96
N PHE A 158 -7.89 -18.39 15.54
CA PHE A 158 -6.98 -17.37 15.04
C PHE A 158 -6.49 -17.67 13.61
N GLU A 159 -6.07 -18.92 13.34
CA GLU A 159 -5.63 -19.32 12.00
C GLU A 159 -6.74 -19.11 10.97
N ALA A 160 -7.99 -19.45 11.32
CA ALA A 160 -9.13 -19.24 10.44
C ALA A 160 -9.40 -17.75 10.17
N GLU A 161 -9.20 -16.86 11.15
CA GLU A 161 -9.26 -15.40 10.94
C GLU A 161 -8.16 -14.91 9.99
N VAL A 162 -6.91 -15.36 10.17
CA VAL A 162 -5.80 -14.99 9.29
C VAL A 162 -6.06 -15.46 7.86
N ARG A 163 -6.62 -16.66 7.66
CA ARG A 163 -7.00 -17.18 6.34
C ARG A 163 -8.14 -16.39 5.68
N ARG A 164 -9.01 -15.77 6.47
CA ARG A 164 -10.10 -14.90 5.97
C ARG A 164 -9.66 -13.46 5.70
N TYR A 165 -8.46 -13.08 6.15
CA TYR A 165 -7.92 -11.76 5.93
C TYR A 165 -7.77 -11.48 4.43
N LYS A 166 -8.35 -10.37 3.99
CA LYS A 166 -8.45 -9.97 2.58
C LYS A 166 -7.26 -9.09 2.22
N TYR A 167 -6.49 -9.55 1.23
CA TYR A 167 -5.43 -8.77 0.62
C TYR A 167 -5.93 -8.07 -0.63
N ARG A 168 -6.41 -8.83 -1.63
CA ARG A 168 -7.03 -8.30 -2.85
C ARG A 168 -6.20 -7.18 -3.47
N GLY A 169 -4.93 -7.45 -3.77
CA GLY A 169 -4.12 -6.46 -4.47
C GLY A 169 -4.71 -6.13 -5.84
N SER A 170 -4.73 -4.84 -6.14
CA SER A 170 -5.40 -4.28 -7.33
C SER A 170 -4.56 -3.25 -8.07
N SER A 171 -3.29 -3.12 -7.69
CA SER A 171 -2.38 -2.08 -8.17
C SER A 171 -1.33 -2.68 -9.10
N GLY A 172 -1.09 -2.00 -10.20
CA GLY A 172 0.05 -2.24 -11.08
C GLY A 172 0.92 -1.00 -11.17
N LYS A 173 2.12 -1.17 -11.72
CA LYS A 173 3.04 -0.06 -11.98
C LYS A 173 3.66 -0.20 -13.37
N VAL A 174 3.71 0.90 -14.10
CA VAL A 174 4.43 0.98 -15.38
C VAL A 174 5.44 2.10 -15.26
N ASN A 175 6.72 1.76 -15.30
CA ASN A 175 7.81 2.73 -15.29
C ASN A 175 8.35 2.88 -16.71
N LEU A 176 8.51 4.12 -17.15
CA LEU A 176 9.05 4.45 -18.47
C LEU A 176 10.32 5.27 -18.30
N ALA A 177 11.39 4.84 -18.95
CA ALA A 177 12.56 5.68 -19.20
C ALA A 177 12.32 6.43 -20.52
N LEU A 178 12.45 7.75 -20.50
CA LEU A 178 12.07 8.63 -21.60
C LEU A 178 13.29 9.38 -22.19
N ASP A 179 13.31 9.51 -23.51
CA ASP A 179 14.29 10.27 -24.31
C ASP A 179 13.92 11.75 -24.45
N GLY A 180 13.42 12.36 -23.38
CA GLY A 180 13.01 13.75 -23.38
C GLY A 180 11.72 13.99 -22.59
N ALA A 181 11.29 15.25 -22.61
CA ALA A 181 10.13 15.70 -21.87
C ALA A 181 8.83 15.26 -22.57
N PRO A 182 7.87 14.65 -21.83
CA PRO A 182 6.55 14.38 -22.37
C PRO A 182 5.79 15.71 -22.63
N GLU A 183 5.06 15.79 -23.75
CA GLU A 183 4.26 16.97 -24.09
C GLU A 183 2.77 16.72 -23.83
N ILE A 184 2.22 17.36 -22.81
CA ILE A 184 0.80 17.27 -22.49
C ILE A 184 0.01 18.15 -23.46
N ALA A 185 -0.85 17.55 -24.28
CA ALA A 185 -1.56 18.26 -25.36
C ALA A 185 -2.40 19.45 -24.88
N SER A 186 -2.99 19.38 -23.68
CA SER A 186 -3.81 20.44 -23.09
C SER A 186 -3.00 21.57 -22.44
N LEU A 187 -1.71 21.33 -22.16
CA LEU A 187 -0.81 22.33 -21.56
C LEU A 187 0.63 22.07 -22.05
N PRO A 188 0.95 22.42 -23.30
CA PRO A 188 2.25 22.11 -23.90
C PRO A 188 3.41 22.88 -23.27
N GLY A 189 4.63 22.33 -23.42
CA GLY A 189 5.87 22.91 -22.94
C GLY A 189 6.26 22.48 -21.53
N GLU A 190 7.50 22.77 -21.13
CA GLU A 190 7.95 22.49 -19.77
C GLU A 190 7.37 23.48 -18.76
N GLY A 191 7.03 23.02 -17.55
CA GLY A 191 6.53 23.87 -16.49
C GLY A 191 6.21 23.16 -15.19
N GLU A 192 5.63 23.90 -14.24
CA GLU A 192 5.29 23.39 -12.89
C GLU A 192 4.32 22.19 -12.93
N HIS A 193 3.50 22.09 -13.98
CA HIS A 193 2.57 20.98 -14.15
C HIS A 193 3.27 19.61 -14.33
N LEU A 194 4.56 19.58 -14.69
CA LEU A 194 5.37 18.35 -14.76
C LEU A 194 6.08 18.00 -13.43
N ARG A 195 6.00 18.90 -12.44
CA ARG A 195 6.59 18.70 -11.10
C ARG A 195 5.61 18.08 -10.09
N GLY A 196 4.32 18.09 -10.40
CA GLY A 196 3.27 17.52 -9.57
C GLY A 196 2.89 16.09 -9.96
N ALA A 197 1.85 15.58 -9.32
CA ALA A 197 1.14 14.38 -9.76
C ALA A 197 0.21 14.71 -10.92
N ILE A 198 0.22 13.88 -11.96
CA ILE A 198 -0.64 14.00 -13.15
C ILE A 198 -1.59 12.80 -13.14
N SER A 199 -2.88 13.07 -12.93
CA SER A 199 -3.92 12.04 -12.82
C SER A 199 -4.74 11.90 -14.10
N PHE A 200 -4.87 10.67 -14.59
CA PHE A 200 -5.79 10.27 -15.66
C PHE A 200 -7.08 9.72 -15.04
N SER A 201 -8.00 10.63 -14.73
CA SER A 201 -9.29 10.34 -14.08
C SER A 201 -10.39 11.26 -14.65
N PRO A 202 -10.82 11.08 -15.91
CA PRO A 202 -11.66 12.07 -16.60
C PRO A 202 -13.08 12.19 -16.02
N SER A 203 -13.61 11.13 -15.39
CA SER A 203 -14.92 11.16 -14.71
C SER A 203 -15.05 10.03 -13.69
N ILE A 204 -16.01 10.15 -12.77
CA ILE A 204 -16.36 9.09 -11.80
C ILE A 204 -16.77 7.82 -12.56
N ASP A 205 -17.53 7.96 -13.63
CA ASP A 205 -17.95 6.86 -14.50
C ASP A 205 -16.78 6.13 -15.17
N TYR A 206 -15.73 6.86 -15.57
CA TYR A 206 -14.52 6.25 -16.09
C TYR A 206 -13.85 5.40 -15.02
N MET A 207 -13.71 5.93 -13.81
CA MET A 207 -13.08 5.22 -12.68
C MET A 207 -13.90 3.99 -12.24
N GLU A 208 -15.23 4.09 -12.24
CA GLU A 208 -16.10 2.95 -11.90
C GLU A 208 -16.02 1.86 -12.97
N ARG A 209 -16.02 2.21 -14.26
CA ARG A 209 -15.81 1.24 -15.35
C ARG A 209 -14.45 0.57 -15.28
N ALA A 210 -13.41 1.30 -14.86
CA ALA A 210 -12.10 0.71 -14.64
C ALA A 210 -12.13 -0.36 -13.53
N TYR A 211 -12.95 -0.17 -12.50
CA TYR A 211 -13.20 -1.17 -11.47
C TYR A 211 -14.08 -2.33 -11.99
N ASP A 212 -15.08 -2.06 -12.82
CA ASP A 212 -15.95 -3.10 -13.38
C ASP A 212 -15.15 -4.19 -14.12
N ASP A 213 -14.13 -3.80 -14.90
CA ASP A 213 -13.22 -4.77 -15.52
C ASP A 213 -12.55 -5.67 -14.46
N ALA A 214 -12.00 -5.05 -13.43
CA ALA A 214 -11.28 -5.74 -12.38
C ALA A 214 -12.18 -6.68 -11.60
N LYS A 215 -13.37 -6.21 -11.21
CA LYS A 215 -14.41 -6.99 -10.53
C LYS A 215 -14.71 -8.33 -11.21
N TYR A 216 -14.57 -8.42 -12.53
CA TYR A 216 -14.76 -9.64 -13.32
C TYR A 216 -13.45 -10.33 -13.74
N GLY A 217 -12.34 -10.05 -13.04
CA GLY A 217 -11.06 -10.72 -13.22
C GLY A 217 -10.23 -10.21 -14.40
N ARG A 218 -10.46 -8.98 -14.87
CA ARG A 218 -9.71 -8.39 -15.98
C ARG A 218 -8.96 -7.16 -15.51
N PHE A 219 -7.71 -6.94 -15.94
CA PHE A 219 -7.13 -5.63 -15.71
C PHE A 219 -7.94 -4.57 -16.48
N SER A 220 -7.95 -3.34 -15.96
CA SER A 220 -8.68 -2.25 -16.58
C SER A 220 -8.10 -1.90 -17.94
N ARG A 221 -8.89 -2.05 -19.00
CA ARG A 221 -8.47 -1.71 -20.38
C ARG A 221 -8.35 -0.20 -20.59
N ARG A 222 -8.99 0.59 -19.72
CA ARG A 222 -8.90 2.05 -19.64
C ARG A 222 -8.64 2.45 -18.18
N PRO A 223 -7.40 2.26 -17.69
CA PRO A 223 -7.11 2.38 -16.27
C PRO A 223 -7.13 3.83 -15.79
N TYR A 224 -7.35 3.99 -14.48
CA TYR A 224 -6.86 5.12 -13.72
C TYR A 224 -5.33 5.07 -13.68
N ILE A 225 -4.68 6.21 -13.92
CA ILE A 225 -3.23 6.33 -13.89
C ILE A 225 -2.85 7.57 -13.10
N ASP A 226 -1.99 7.41 -12.10
CA ASP A 226 -1.32 8.50 -11.42
C ASP A 226 0.15 8.53 -11.81
N ILE A 227 0.58 9.65 -12.40
CA ILE A 227 1.90 9.79 -13.00
C ILE A 227 2.71 10.79 -12.19
N VAL A 228 3.95 10.42 -11.90
CA VAL A 228 4.97 11.35 -11.40
C VAL A 228 6.21 11.28 -12.27
N LEU A 229 6.83 12.44 -12.49
CA LEU A 229 8.11 12.59 -13.19
C LEU A 229 9.18 13.01 -12.18
N PRO A 230 9.70 12.10 -11.34
CA PRO A 230 10.59 12.45 -10.21
C PRO A 230 11.83 13.25 -10.62
N THR A 231 12.31 13.06 -11.86
CA THR A 231 13.43 13.81 -12.44
C THR A 231 13.25 15.33 -12.48
N TYR A 232 12.01 15.85 -12.50
CA TYR A 232 11.75 17.30 -12.40
C TYR A 232 11.90 17.86 -10.97
N VAL A 233 11.91 16.99 -9.97
CA VAL A 233 12.17 17.32 -8.55
C VAL A 233 13.61 16.99 -8.18
N ASP A 234 14.10 15.83 -8.61
CA ASP A 234 15.47 15.39 -8.41
C ASP A 234 16.11 14.98 -9.75
N PRO A 235 16.87 15.88 -10.40
CA PRO A 235 17.55 15.60 -11.67
C PRO A 235 18.55 14.45 -11.62
N SER A 236 18.98 13.99 -10.44
CA SER A 236 19.91 12.87 -10.32
C SER A 236 19.28 11.51 -10.61
N MET A 237 17.95 11.45 -10.71
CA MET A 237 17.18 10.22 -10.97
C MET A 237 17.24 9.74 -12.43
N ALA A 238 17.82 10.52 -13.36
CA ALA A 238 18.05 10.11 -14.75
C ALA A 238 19.27 10.82 -15.35
N PRO A 239 19.84 10.30 -16.45
CA PRO A 239 20.85 11.03 -17.22
C PRO A 239 20.34 12.39 -17.74
N PRO A 240 21.23 13.36 -18.01
CA PRO A 240 20.83 14.67 -18.55
C PRO A 240 19.95 14.55 -19.81
N GLY A 241 18.85 15.28 -19.85
CA GLY A 241 17.88 15.28 -20.95
C GLY A 241 16.97 14.05 -21.01
N LYS A 242 17.08 13.13 -20.06
CA LYS A 242 16.21 11.95 -19.94
C LYS A 242 15.29 12.09 -18.73
N HIS A 243 14.15 11.43 -18.77
CA HIS A 243 13.18 11.44 -17.68
C HIS A 243 12.77 10.04 -17.27
N VAL A 244 12.43 9.87 -16.00
CA VAL A 244 11.68 8.70 -15.52
C VAL A 244 10.23 9.14 -15.35
N MET A 245 9.30 8.40 -15.95
CA MET A 245 7.86 8.50 -15.70
C MET A 245 7.43 7.26 -14.92
N SER A 246 6.96 7.47 -13.68
CA SER A 246 6.45 6.40 -12.82
C SER A 246 4.92 6.47 -12.81
N CYS A 247 4.27 5.46 -13.39
CA CYS A 247 2.82 5.37 -13.46
C CYS A 247 2.32 4.36 -12.43
N PHE A 248 1.64 4.83 -11.39
CA PHE A 248 0.79 3.97 -10.55
C PHE A 248 -0.53 3.75 -11.27
N VAL A 249 -0.99 2.50 -11.32
CA VAL A 249 -2.11 2.12 -12.17
C VAL A 249 -3.15 1.34 -11.38
N GLN A 250 -4.41 1.68 -11.61
CA GLN A 250 -5.55 0.97 -11.06
C GLN A 250 -6.63 0.80 -12.14
N TYR A 251 -7.19 -0.38 -12.39
CA TYR A 251 -7.14 -1.60 -11.58
C TYR A 251 -6.43 -2.75 -12.31
N ALA A 252 -5.62 -3.49 -11.56
CA ALA A 252 -4.93 -4.70 -11.97
C ALA A 252 -5.20 -5.78 -10.89
N PRO A 253 -6.27 -6.59 -10.98
CA PRO A 253 -6.58 -7.58 -9.95
C PRO A 253 -5.53 -8.69 -9.91
N TYR A 254 -5.12 -9.13 -8.72
CA TYR A 254 -4.20 -10.27 -8.59
C TYR A 254 -4.74 -11.55 -9.22
N HIS A 255 -6.01 -11.88 -8.97
CA HIS A 255 -6.68 -13.00 -9.61
C HIS A 255 -7.34 -12.56 -10.92
N LEU A 256 -6.81 -13.09 -12.03
CA LEU A 256 -7.44 -12.94 -13.33
C LEU A 256 -8.53 -14.01 -13.54
N ALA A 257 -9.51 -13.71 -14.40
CA ALA A 257 -10.50 -14.69 -14.83
C ALA A 257 -9.82 -15.82 -15.60
N GLU A 258 -10.39 -17.03 -15.55
CA GLU A 258 -9.79 -18.22 -16.18
C GLU A 258 -9.55 -18.04 -17.68
N ASP A 259 -10.41 -17.29 -18.37
CA ASP A 259 -10.32 -16.98 -19.80
C ASP A 259 -9.32 -15.87 -20.15
N GLU A 260 -8.83 -15.11 -19.16
CA GLU A 260 -7.77 -14.11 -19.34
C GLU A 260 -6.35 -14.70 -19.17
N GLY A 261 -6.22 -15.93 -18.66
CA GLY A 261 -4.92 -16.58 -18.42
C GLY A 261 -4.21 -16.03 -17.18
N THR A 262 -2.89 -15.87 -17.24
CA THR A 262 -2.07 -15.45 -16.09
C THR A 262 -1.48 -14.06 -16.25
N TRP A 263 -0.99 -13.48 -15.16
CA TRP A 263 -0.25 -12.21 -15.23
C TRP A 263 1.03 -12.30 -16.07
N ASP A 264 1.64 -13.48 -16.17
CA ASP A 264 2.80 -13.68 -17.05
C ASP A 264 2.39 -13.53 -18.54
N ASP A 265 1.16 -13.90 -18.90
CA ASP A 265 0.60 -13.73 -20.25
C ASP A 265 0.09 -12.30 -20.50
N GLN A 266 -0.52 -11.68 -19.50
CA GLN A 266 -1.19 -10.37 -19.63
C GLN A 266 -0.30 -9.16 -19.36
N ARG A 267 0.95 -9.36 -18.89
CA ARG A 267 1.88 -8.29 -18.53
C ARG A 267 2.04 -7.23 -19.62
N ASP A 268 2.35 -7.66 -20.84
CA ASP A 268 2.61 -6.71 -21.93
C ASP A 268 1.32 -6.02 -22.37
N ALA A 269 0.21 -6.74 -22.44
CA ALA A 269 -1.10 -6.16 -22.76
C ALA A 269 -1.54 -5.09 -21.73
N PHE A 270 -1.22 -5.31 -20.45
CA PHE A 270 -1.44 -4.32 -19.40
C PHE A 270 -0.54 -3.09 -19.58
N GLY A 271 0.75 -3.31 -19.88
CA GLY A 271 1.69 -2.23 -20.20
C GLY A 271 1.27 -1.41 -21.42
N ASP A 272 0.75 -2.07 -22.45
CA ASP A 272 0.22 -1.45 -23.66
C ASP A 272 -1.01 -0.60 -23.34
N ALA A 273 -1.99 -1.12 -22.59
CA ALA A 273 -3.18 -0.36 -22.20
C ALA A 273 -2.85 0.94 -21.43
N VAL A 274 -1.81 0.90 -20.59
CA VAL A 274 -1.32 2.09 -19.86
C VAL A 274 -0.68 3.09 -20.82
N VAL A 275 0.24 2.66 -21.69
CA VAL A 275 0.88 3.56 -22.67
C VAL A 275 -0.13 4.12 -23.66
N ASP A 276 -1.08 3.31 -24.10
CA ASP A 276 -2.16 3.70 -25.00
C ASP A 276 -3.03 4.81 -24.38
N THR A 277 -3.41 4.64 -23.11
CA THR A 277 -4.18 5.65 -22.36
C THR A 277 -3.38 6.95 -22.19
N ILE A 278 -2.08 6.86 -21.90
CA ILE A 278 -1.21 8.05 -21.79
C ILE A 278 -1.10 8.77 -23.13
N ALA A 279 -0.96 8.02 -24.24
CA ALA A 279 -0.81 8.56 -25.59
C ALA A 279 -2.03 9.37 -26.05
N GLU A 280 -3.22 9.14 -25.48
CA GLU A 280 -4.42 9.96 -25.76
C GLU A 280 -4.22 11.44 -25.36
N ARG A 281 -3.34 11.73 -24.38
CA ARG A 281 -3.10 13.08 -23.85
C ARG A 281 -1.65 13.55 -23.97
N ILE A 282 -0.71 12.63 -24.21
CA ILE A 282 0.71 12.89 -24.41
C ILE A 282 1.12 12.27 -25.75
N PRO A 283 0.86 12.93 -26.89
CA PRO A 283 0.97 12.31 -28.22
C PRO A 283 2.38 11.82 -28.56
N ASN A 284 3.43 12.49 -28.05
CA ASN A 284 4.82 12.12 -28.29
C ASN A 284 5.33 10.97 -27.39
N ILE A 285 4.51 10.45 -26.46
CA ILE A 285 5.01 9.51 -25.43
C ILE A 285 5.65 8.26 -26.03
N ARG A 286 5.08 7.69 -27.10
CA ARG A 286 5.58 6.43 -27.69
C ARG A 286 6.97 6.58 -28.27
N GLU A 287 7.25 7.74 -28.86
CA GLU A 287 8.55 8.04 -29.47
C GLU A 287 9.63 8.26 -28.40
N LEU A 288 9.23 8.69 -27.20
CA LEU A 288 10.16 8.94 -26.10
C LEU A 288 10.55 7.67 -25.33
N ILE A 289 9.76 6.59 -25.36
CA ILE A 289 10.02 5.42 -24.51
C ILE A 289 11.30 4.69 -24.95
N LEU A 290 12.33 4.77 -24.12
CA LEU A 290 13.59 4.02 -24.25
C LEU A 290 13.48 2.63 -23.62
N HIS A 291 12.78 2.54 -22.49
CA HIS A 291 12.57 1.30 -21.77
C HIS A 291 11.26 1.35 -21.01
N ARG A 292 10.59 0.20 -20.90
CA ARG A 292 9.36 0.00 -20.15
C ARG A 292 9.56 -1.14 -19.16
N GLN A 293 9.28 -0.88 -17.90
CA GLN A 293 9.13 -1.90 -16.87
C GLN A 293 7.65 -1.98 -16.46
N VAL A 294 7.07 -3.17 -16.54
CA VAL A 294 5.71 -3.45 -16.06
C VAL A 294 5.81 -4.33 -14.82
N VAL A 295 5.27 -3.83 -13.70
CA VAL A 295 5.18 -4.54 -12.43
C VAL A 295 3.70 -4.84 -12.15
N THR A 296 3.38 -6.12 -12.10
CA THR A 296 2.05 -6.67 -11.88
C THR A 296 1.85 -7.01 -10.40
N PRO A 297 0.60 -7.22 -9.92
CA PRO A 297 0.37 -7.75 -8.58
C PRO A 297 1.08 -9.08 -8.30
N LEU A 298 1.29 -9.92 -9.32
CA LEU A 298 2.03 -11.17 -9.18
C LEU A 298 3.51 -10.93 -8.93
N ASP A 299 4.11 -9.92 -9.56
CA ASP A 299 5.49 -9.50 -9.26
C ASP A 299 5.59 -8.91 -7.87
N LEU A 300 4.59 -8.13 -7.44
CA LEU A 300 4.52 -7.58 -6.09
C LEU A 300 4.66 -8.68 -5.02
N GLU A 301 4.02 -9.83 -5.25
CA GLU A 301 4.14 -11.00 -4.40
C GLU A 301 5.47 -11.74 -4.57
N ARG A 302 5.91 -12.00 -5.80
CA ARG A 302 7.13 -12.77 -6.07
C ARG A 302 8.41 -12.07 -5.61
N GLU A 303 8.52 -10.75 -5.80
CA GLU A 303 9.74 -9.99 -5.52
C GLU A 303 9.78 -9.42 -4.10
N TRP A 304 8.64 -9.00 -3.54
CA TRP A 304 8.58 -8.32 -2.24
C TRP A 304 7.73 -9.04 -1.19
N SER A 305 7.24 -10.24 -1.50
CA SER A 305 6.41 -11.06 -0.59
C SER A 305 5.16 -10.34 -0.09
N LEU A 306 4.61 -9.44 -0.90
CA LEU A 306 3.31 -8.80 -0.64
C LEU A 306 2.21 -9.77 -1.08
N THR A 307 1.56 -10.44 -0.13
CA THR A 307 0.51 -11.41 -0.45
C THR A 307 -0.59 -10.80 -1.31
N GLU A 308 -0.92 -11.48 -2.41
CA GLU A 308 -1.81 -11.02 -3.49
C GLU A 308 -1.45 -9.64 -4.07
N GLY A 309 -0.21 -9.16 -3.88
CA GLY A 309 0.25 -7.86 -4.36
C GLY A 309 -0.38 -6.64 -3.67
N ASN A 310 -0.99 -6.78 -2.49
CA ASN A 310 -1.59 -5.63 -1.82
C ASN A 310 -0.51 -4.74 -1.15
N ILE A 311 -0.35 -3.52 -1.66
CA ILE A 311 0.66 -2.54 -1.20
C ILE A 311 0.48 -2.05 0.24
N PHE A 312 -0.67 -2.30 0.85
CA PHE A 312 -0.95 -2.00 2.24
C PHE A 312 -0.90 -3.23 3.15
N GLN A 313 -0.52 -4.40 2.63
CA GLN A 313 -0.52 -5.68 3.34
C GLN A 313 -1.92 -6.05 3.88
N GLY A 314 -2.97 -5.70 3.13
CA GLY A 314 -4.36 -5.97 3.48
C GLY A 314 -5.28 -4.80 3.19
N GLU A 315 -6.52 -5.10 2.79
CA GLU A 315 -7.56 -4.12 2.49
C GLU A 315 -7.75 -3.07 3.59
N LEU A 316 -8.01 -1.82 3.17
CA LEU A 316 -8.35 -0.69 4.04
C LEU A 316 -9.88 -0.53 4.15
N THR A 317 -10.60 -1.64 4.31
CA THR A 317 -12.05 -1.67 4.46
C THR A 317 -12.44 -1.63 5.94
N LEU A 318 -13.64 -1.11 6.23
CA LEU A 318 -14.13 -0.96 7.61
C LEU A 318 -14.03 -2.25 8.42
N GLU A 319 -14.25 -3.42 7.79
CA GLU A 319 -14.13 -4.70 8.48
C GLU A 319 -12.70 -5.07 8.90
N GLN A 320 -11.66 -4.48 8.29
CA GLN A 320 -10.24 -4.78 8.58
C GLN A 320 -9.46 -3.59 9.17
N LEU A 321 -10.15 -2.51 9.56
CA LEU A 321 -9.51 -1.32 10.11
C LEU A 321 -9.54 -1.29 11.64
N PHE A 322 -8.75 -0.38 12.20
CA PHE A 322 -8.68 -0.13 13.64
C PHE A 322 -8.38 -1.39 14.44
N PHE A 323 -9.32 -1.79 15.31
CA PHE A 323 -9.20 -2.92 16.22
C PHE A 323 -9.45 -4.29 15.55
N ASN A 324 -9.68 -4.30 14.23
CA ASN A 324 -9.77 -5.52 13.43
C ASN A 324 -8.49 -5.79 12.63
N ARG A 325 -7.45 -4.95 12.74
CA ARG A 325 -6.21 -5.05 11.94
C ARG A 325 -5.02 -5.55 12.78
N PRO A 326 -4.46 -6.75 12.56
CA PRO A 326 -4.72 -7.65 11.43
C PRO A 326 -5.95 -8.53 11.60
N THR A 327 -6.30 -8.92 12.83
CA THR A 327 -7.52 -9.67 13.12
C THR A 327 -8.18 -9.15 14.40
N PRO A 328 -9.51 -9.29 14.55
CA PRO A 328 -10.21 -8.93 15.79
C PRO A 328 -9.58 -9.62 17.02
N GLY A 329 -9.41 -8.86 18.10
CA GLY A 329 -8.76 -9.35 19.33
C GLY A 329 -7.23 -9.22 19.35
N TRP A 330 -6.57 -9.13 18.19
CA TRP A 330 -5.10 -9.06 18.06
C TRP A 330 -4.59 -7.77 17.42
N ALA A 331 -5.43 -6.75 17.32
CA ALA A 331 -5.12 -5.49 16.64
C ALA A 331 -4.26 -4.47 17.42
N ARG A 332 -3.58 -4.90 18.48
CA ARG A 332 -2.66 -4.08 19.29
C ARG A 332 -1.22 -4.58 19.18
N TYR A 333 -0.81 -4.94 17.96
CA TYR A 333 0.55 -5.39 17.61
C TYR A 333 0.98 -6.73 18.24
N ARG A 334 0.32 -7.17 19.32
CA ARG A 334 0.49 -8.48 19.95
C ARG A 334 -0.15 -9.58 19.11
N THR A 335 0.33 -10.80 19.30
CA THR A 335 -0.20 -12.00 18.66
C THR A 335 -0.49 -13.08 19.72
N PRO A 336 -1.25 -14.14 19.39
CA PRO A 336 -1.43 -15.27 20.31
C PRO A 336 -0.12 -15.96 20.70
N ILE A 337 0.93 -15.79 19.89
CA ILE A 337 2.26 -16.32 20.17
C ILE A 337 3.03 -15.31 21.03
N ARG A 338 3.36 -15.70 22.26
CA ARG A 338 4.12 -14.87 23.18
C ARG A 338 5.48 -14.51 22.60
N GLY A 339 5.85 -13.24 22.69
CA GLY A 339 7.12 -12.74 22.15
C GLY A 339 7.13 -12.56 20.63
N LEU A 340 6.03 -12.86 19.92
CA LEU A 340 5.85 -12.50 18.51
C LEU A 340 4.92 -11.29 18.39
N TRP A 341 5.36 -10.29 17.63
CA TRP A 341 4.65 -9.04 17.42
C TRP A 341 4.56 -8.72 15.93
N MET A 342 3.51 -8.01 15.53
CA MET A 342 3.36 -7.43 14.20
C MET A 342 3.74 -5.95 14.26
N CYS A 343 4.53 -5.48 13.28
CA CYS A 343 5.01 -4.10 13.24
C CYS A 343 4.97 -3.47 11.82
N GLY A 344 4.34 -4.15 10.86
CA GLY A 344 4.19 -3.71 9.47
C GLY A 344 2.85 -3.05 9.15
N SER A 345 2.66 -2.72 7.87
CA SER A 345 1.44 -2.11 7.30
C SER A 345 0.15 -2.89 7.57
N ALA A 346 0.27 -4.19 7.86
CA ALA A 346 -0.83 -5.05 8.30
C ALA A 346 -1.33 -4.76 9.74
N THR A 347 -0.85 -3.70 10.40
CA THR A 347 -1.34 -3.23 11.70
C THR A 347 -1.82 -1.79 11.60
N HIS A 348 -2.64 -1.34 12.55
CA HIS A 348 -3.07 0.06 12.64
C HIS A 348 -1.83 0.98 12.76
N PRO A 349 -1.80 2.20 12.19
CA PRO A 349 -2.85 2.90 11.44
C PRO A 349 -3.16 2.38 10.03
N GLY A 350 -2.29 1.58 9.42
CA GLY A 350 -2.46 1.09 8.04
C GLY A 350 -1.19 1.24 7.23
N GLY A 351 -1.32 1.14 5.91
CA GLY A 351 -0.19 1.18 4.99
C GLY A 351 0.19 2.59 4.51
N GLY A 352 1.34 2.69 3.84
CA GLY A 352 1.97 3.95 3.42
C GLY A 352 3.32 4.18 4.11
N ILE A 353 4.12 5.10 3.58
CA ILE A 353 5.49 5.40 4.08
C ILE A 353 5.40 6.34 5.30
N MET A 354 4.72 5.90 6.36
CA MET A 354 4.52 6.71 7.58
C MET A 354 5.32 6.24 8.80
N GLY A 355 5.82 4.99 8.79
CA GLY A 355 6.59 4.41 9.90
C GLY A 355 5.83 4.21 11.23
N ALA A 356 4.57 4.66 11.32
CA ALA A 356 3.76 4.61 12.52
C ALA A 356 3.51 3.18 13.05
N PRO A 357 3.17 2.17 12.22
CA PRO A 357 3.02 0.80 12.70
C PRO A 357 4.24 0.27 13.47
N GLY A 358 5.43 0.44 12.88
CA GLY A 358 6.70 0.02 13.48
C GLY A 358 7.00 0.77 14.79
N ARG A 359 6.79 2.09 14.79
CA ARG A 359 7.00 2.92 15.98
C ARG A 359 6.07 2.53 17.13
N ILE A 360 4.78 2.35 16.86
CA ILE A 360 3.80 2.06 17.91
C ILE A 360 4.02 0.64 18.46
N ALA A 361 4.30 -0.36 17.60
CA ALA A 361 4.65 -1.70 18.03
C ALA A 361 5.87 -1.70 18.98
N ALA A 362 6.92 -0.94 18.64
CA ALA A 362 8.10 -0.80 19.49
C ALA A 362 7.78 -0.16 20.84
N LEU A 363 6.95 0.89 20.86
CA LEU A 363 6.54 1.56 22.10
C LEU A 363 5.70 0.64 23.00
N GLU A 364 4.79 -0.14 22.42
CA GLU A 364 3.98 -1.13 23.15
C GLU A 364 4.85 -2.22 23.77
N LEU A 365 5.83 -2.74 23.03
CA LEU A 365 6.78 -3.72 23.53
C LEU A 365 7.63 -3.15 24.69
N ILE A 366 8.11 -1.92 24.55
CA ILE A 366 8.89 -1.25 25.62
C ILE A 366 8.04 -1.06 26.87
N ALA A 367 6.77 -0.64 26.72
CA ALA A 367 5.84 -0.48 27.83
C ALA A 367 5.59 -1.82 28.56
N GLU A 368 5.38 -2.90 27.82
CA GLU A 368 5.19 -4.24 28.39
C GLU A 368 6.42 -4.73 29.17
N ARG A 369 7.62 -4.51 28.62
CA ARG A 369 8.88 -4.85 29.31
C ARG A 369 9.05 -4.07 30.61
N ARG A 370 8.73 -2.76 30.60
CA ARG A 370 8.81 -1.92 31.81
C ARG A 370 7.80 -2.32 32.88
N ALA A 371 6.62 -2.80 32.49
CA ALA A 371 5.59 -3.23 33.42
C ALA A 371 5.87 -4.61 34.07
N GLY A 372 6.95 -5.30 33.69
CA GLY A 372 7.22 -6.67 34.15
C GLY A 372 6.17 -7.68 33.66
N LEU A 373 5.37 -7.31 32.66
CA LEU A 373 4.30 -8.14 32.09
C LEU A 373 4.79 -9.04 30.94
N PHE A 374 6.08 -8.92 30.58
CA PHE A 374 6.69 -9.65 29.47
C PHE A 374 6.48 -11.17 29.62
N GLY A 375 5.70 -11.75 28.70
CA GLY A 375 5.41 -13.18 28.67
C GLY A 375 4.15 -13.63 29.41
N ARG A 376 3.26 -12.72 29.83
CA ARG A 376 1.89 -13.05 30.28
C ARG A 376 0.92 -12.98 29.09
N ALA A 377 0.06 -13.97 28.92
CA ALA A 377 -0.97 -13.96 27.88
C ALA A 377 -1.97 -12.81 28.11
N ALA A 378 -2.48 -12.22 27.02
CA ALA A 378 -3.47 -11.14 27.02
C ALA A 378 -4.88 -11.64 27.37
#